data_AF-A0AAD7RZL9-F1
#
_entry.id   AF-A0AAD7RZL9-F1
#
_cell.length_a   1.000
_cell.length_b   1.000
_cell.length_c   1.000
_cell.angle_alpha   90.00
_cell.angle_beta   90.00
_cell.angle_gamma   90.00
#
_symmetry.space_group_name_H-M   'P 1'
#
loop_
_entity.id
_entity.type
_entity.pdbx_description
1 polymer ?
#
loop_
_entity_poly.entity_id
_entity_poly.type
_entity_poly.pdbx_seq_one_letter_code
_entity_poly.pdbx_strand_id
1 'polypeptide(L)'
;MYMFKAYPKSEEYNSVAKTLTDKHPCLKEPGSSGWHGWKFRLKFKMGNFRQKLHIAGCSELTINSQKRDRFRRIVSTDLVKTFFDGLDKYMPGFADWYRVRDPKKGELKTIIQSLDENK
;
A
#
# COMPACT_ATOMS: atom_id res chain seq x y z
N MET A 1 -15.33 17.43 4.15
CA MET A 1 -14.69 16.58 3.11
C MET A 1 -14.55 15.17 3.70
N TYR A 2 -15.36 14.20 3.26
CA TYR A 2 -15.21 12.81 3.74
C TYR A 2 -14.19 12.09 2.86
N MET A 3 -13.01 11.80 3.40
CA MET A 3 -11.95 11.08 2.69
C MET A 3 -12.26 9.58 2.72
N PHE A 4 -12.53 8.97 1.56
CA PHE A 4 -12.84 7.55 1.47
C PHE A 4 -11.57 6.72 1.67
N LYS A 5 -11.45 6.07 2.82
CA LYS A 5 -10.31 5.22 3.14
C LYS A 5 -10.50 3.84 2.53
N ALA A 6 -9.71 3.52 1.49
CA ALA A 6 -9.80 2.24 0.79
C ALA A 6 -9.50 1.03 1.71
N TYR A 7 -8.67 1.23 2.74
CA TYR A 7 -8.28 0.18 3.69
C TYR A 7 -8.50 0.64 5.14
N PRO A 8 -9.75 0.54 5.65
CA PRO A 8 -10.03 0.79 7.04
C PRO A 8 -9.39 -0.27 7.95
N LYS A 9 -8.95 0.15 9.13
CA LYS A 9 -8.44 -0.74 10.19
C LYS A 9 -9.60 -1.42 10.93
N SER A 10 -9.30 -2.50 11.65
CA SER A 10 -10.28 -3.28 12.42
C SER A 10 -11.07 -2.42 13.41
N GLU A 11 -10.41 -1.43 14.01
CA GLU A 11 -10.98 -0.51 15.00
C GLU A 11 -12.01 0.43 14.35
N GLU A 12 -11.76 0.86 13.11
CA GLU A 12 -12.68 1.71 12.36
C GLU A 12 -13.97 0.95 12.03
N TYR A 13 -13.87 -0.33 11.65
CA TYR A 13 -15.05 -1.19 11.48
C TYR A 13 -15.84 -1.38 12.78
N ASN A 14 -15.15 -1.53 13.92
CA ASN A 14 -15.81 -1.66 15.22
C ASN A 14 -16.60 -0.39 15.58
N SER A 15 -15.98 0.79 15.37
CA SER A 15 -16.61 2.08 15.66
C SER A 15 -17.86 2.31 14.83
N VAL A 16 -17.78 2.04 13.52
CA VAL A 16 -18.92 2.17 12.61
C VAL A 16 -20.02 1.16 12.94
N ALA A 17 -19.67 -0.09 13.25
CA ALA A 17 -20.63 -1.12 13.61
C ALA A 17 -21.38 -0.79 14.91
N LYS A 18 -20.68 -0.30 15.94
CA LYS A 18 -21.29 0.18 17.19
C LYS A 18 -22.24 1.33 16.93
N THR A 19 -21.77 2.37 16.24
CA THR A 19 -22.57 3.55 15.90
C THR A 19 -23.83 3.18 15.10
N LEU A 20 -23.70 2.21 14.18
CA LEU A 20 -24.82 1.70 13.38
C LEU A 20 -25.89 1.06 14.25
N THR A 21 -25.50 0.17 15.17
CA THR A 21 -26.45 -0.51 16.05
C THR A 21 -27.03 0.39 17.12
N ASP A 22 -26.27 1.40 17.57
CA ASP A 22 -26.74 2.36 18.57
C ASP A 22 -27.79 3.29 17.96
N LYS A 23 -27.58 3.75 16.72
CA LYS A 23 -28.56 4.58 15.98
C LYS A 23 -29.77 3.78 15.52
N HIS A 24 -29.59 2.50 15.24
CA HIS A 24 -30.65 1.62 14.72
C HIS A 24 -30.76 0.35 15.57
N PRO A 25 -31.42 0.42 16.74
CA PRO A 25 -31.56 -0.72 17.64
C PRO A 25 -32.22 -1.95 16.98
N CYS A 26 -33.05 -1.75 15.95
CA CYS A 26 -33.68 -2.82 15.16
C CYS A 26 -32.68 -3.68 14.37
N LEU A 27 -31.46 -3.20 14.15
CA LEU A 27 -30.40 -3.94 13.50
C LEU A 27 -29.59 -4.79 14.47
N LYS A 28 -29.78 -4.64 15.79
CA LYS A 28 -29.01 -5.36 16.79
C LYS A 28 -29.27 -6.87 16.69
N GLU A 29 -28.21 -7.64 16.44
CA GLU A 29 -28.34 -9.10 16.37
C GLU A 29 -28.63 -9.67 17.78
N PRO A 30 -29.57 -10.63 17.92
CA PRO A 30 -29.84 -11.28 19.20
C PRO A 30 -28.67 -12.17 19.62
N GLY A 31 -28.23 -12.03 20.88
CA GLY A 31 -27.01 -12.65 21.39
C GLY A 31 -25.75 -11.81 21.15
N SER A 32 -24.60 -12.21 21.72
CA SER A 32 -23.33 -11.47 21.69
C SER A 32 -23.47 -9.95 21.96
N SER A 33 -22.48 -9.15 21.55
CA SER A 33 -22.45 -7.69 21.73
C SER A 33 -23.35 -6.90 20.75
N GLY A 34 -24.13 -7.58 19.89
CA GLY A 34 -25.14 -6.98 19.01
C GLY A 34 -24.61 -6.25 17.77
N TRP A 35 -23.36 -5.76 17.80
CA TRP A 35 -22.68 -5.08 16.68
C TRP A 35 -21.61 -5.95 16.00
N HIS A 36 -21.25 -7.08 16.59
CA HIS A 36 -20.11 -7.87 16.13
C HIS A 36 -20.32 -8.47 14.73
N GLY A 37 -21.52 -8.98 14.42
CA GLY A 37 -21.84 -9.44 13.06
C GLY A 37 -21.78 -8.33 12.02
N TRP A 38 -22.22 -7.12 12.39
CA TRP A 38 -22.16 -5.94 11.51
C TRP A 38 -20.74 -5.54 11.12
N LYS A 39 -19.76 -5.70 12.03
CA LYS A 39 -18.34 -5.51 11.70
C LYS A 39 -17.92 -6.37 10.51
N PHE A 40 -18.25 -7.66 10.54
CA PHE A 40 -17.89 -8.58 9.46
C PHE A 40 -18.66 -8.28 8.18
N ARG A 41 -19.97 -8.00 8.27
CA ARG A 41 -20.79 -7.60 7.11
C ARG A 41 -20.21 -6.37 6.41
N LEU A 42 -19.79 -5.35 7.17
CA LEU A 42 -19.14 -4.14 6.64
C LEU A 42 -17.79 -4.47 5.97
N LYS A 43 -16.96 -5.30 6.61
CA LYS A 43 -15.68 -5.75 6.05
C LYS A 43 -15.86 -6.49 4.72
N PHE A 44 -16.82 -7.40 4.65
CA PHE A 44 -17.15 -8.13 3.43
C PHE A 44 -17.71 -7.21 2.34
N LYS A 45 -18.63 -6.30 2.69
CA LYS A 45 -19.21 -5.33 1.75
C LYS A 45 -18.14 -4.40 1.16
N MET A 46 -17.22 -3.92 1.98
CA MET A 46 -16.06 -3.13 1.53
C MET A 46 -15.09 -3.96 0.69
N GLY A 47 -14.90 -5.25 0.97
CA GLY A 47 -14.16 -6.18 0.11
C GLY A 47 -14.78 -6.31 -1.27
N ASN A 48 -16.09 -6.59 -1.33
CA ASN A 48 -16.83 -6.73 -2.58
C ASN A 48 -16.85 -5.42 -3.39
N PHE A 49 -17.00 -4.28 -2.71
CA PHE A 49 -16.96 -2.98 -3.36
C PHE A 49 -15.58 -2.72 -3.99
N ARG A 50 -14.48 -3.00 -3.27
CA ARG A 50 -13.13 -2.92 -3.83
C ARG A 50 -12.92 -3.85 -5.01
N GLN A 51 -13.41 -5.09 -4.92
CA GLN A 51 -13.33 -6.05 -6.02
C GLN A 51 -14.10 -5.54 -7.25
N LYS A 52 -15.29 -4.97 -7.06
CA LYS A 52 -16.08 -4.37 -8.14
C LYS A 52 -15.39 -3.15 -8.75
N LEU A 53 -14.80 -2.27 -7.93
CA LEU A 53 -14.00 -1.14 -8.42
C LEU A 53 -12.77 -1.60 -9.22
N HIS A 54 -12.09 -2.64 -8.75
CA HIS A 54 -10.98 -3.24 -9.48
C HIS A 54 -11.43 -3.81 -10.84
N ILE A 55 -12.53 -4.55 -10.88
CA ILE A 55 -13.09 -5.10 -12.13
C ILE A 55 -13.54 -3.99 -13.08
N ALA A 56 -14.07 -2.88 -12.55
CA ALA A 56 -14.47 -1.71 -13.32
C ALA A 56 -13.28 -0.86 -13.83
N GLY A 57 -12.03 -1.29 -13.60
CA GLY A 57 -10.83 -0.63 -14.14
C GLY A 57 -10.26 0.49 -13.25
N CYS A 58 -10.69 0.63 -11.99
CA CYS A 58 -10.07 1.58 -11.06
C CYS A 58 -8.72 1.01 -10.55
N SER A 59 -7.64 1.53 -11.12
CA SER A 59 -6.27 1.00 -11.18
C SER A 59 -5.40 1.17 -9.92
N GLU A 60 -5.93 1.63 -8.80
CA GLU A 60 -5.11 1.86 -7.59
C GLU A 60 -4.70 0.56 -6.86
N LEU A 61 -5.39 -0.57 -7.10
CA LEU A 61 -5.18 -1.82 -6.32
C LEU A 61 -4.43 -2.93 -7.08
N THR A 62 -4.30 -2.84 -8.40
CA THR A 62 -3.67 -3.88 -9.24
C THR A 62 -2.14 -3.76 -9.30
N ILE A 63 -1.61 -2.56 -9.02
CA ILE A 63 -0.22 -2.22 -9.35
C ILE A 63 0.78 -2.68 -8.27
N ASN A 64 0.39 -2.68 -6.99
CA ASN A 64 1.35 -2.85 -5.88
C ASN A 64 1.67 -4.29 -5.50
N SER A 65 0.75 -5.24 -5.69
CA SER A 65 0.96 -6.63 -5.23
C SER A 65 1.69 -7.50 -6.25
N GLN A 66 1.42 -7.32 -7.54
CA GLN A 66 1.95 -8.21 -8.58
C GLN A 66 3.26 -7.75 -9.23
N LYS A 67 3.61 -6.46 -9.16
CA LYS A 67 4.83 -5.96 -9.81
C LYS A 67 6.10 -6.36 -9.07
N ARG A 68 6.16 -6.24 -7.73
CA ARG A 68 7.41 -6.46 -6.98
C ARG A 68 7.93 -7.90 -7.07
N ASP A 69 7.08 -8.89 -6.83
CA ASP A 69 7.52 -10.29 -6.77
C ASP A 69 7.76 -10.92 -8.14
N ARG A 70 7.01 -10.50 -9.17
CA ARG A 70 7.21 -11.02 -10.53
C ARG A 70 8.39 -10.37 -11.25
N PHE A 71 8.65 -9.07 -11.06
CA PHE A 71 9.83 -8.45 -11.64
C PHE A 71 11.12 -9.07 -11.09
N ARG A 72 11.18 -9.31 -9.77
CA ARG A 72 12.38 -9.86 -9.12
C ARG A 72 12.68 -11.31 -9.52
N ARG A 73 11.68 -12.09 -9.94
CA ARG A 73 11.86 -13.48 -10.42
C ARG A 73 12.17 -13.58 -11.91
N ILE A 74 11.65 -12.66 -12.72
CA ILE A 74 11.80 -12.70 -14.19
C ILE A 74 13.12 -12.07 -14.62
N VAL A 75 13.52 -10.99 -13.96
CA VAL A 75 14.76 -10.30 -14.31
C VAL A 75 15.82 -10.82 -13.34
N SER A 76 16.71 -11.70 -13.81
CA SER A 76 17.87 -12.21 -13.04
C SER A 76 18.93 -11.12 -12.78
N THR A 77 18.54 -9.86 -12.86
CA THR A 77 19.40 -8.68 -12.76
C THR A 77 18.90 -7.82 -11.62
N ASP A 78 19.81 -7.30 -10.82
CA ASP A 78 19.49 -6.33 -9.79
C ASP A 78 18.87 -5.07 -10.41
N LEU A 79 17.59 -4.85 -10.12
CA LEU A 79 16.82 -3.74 -10.67
C LEU A 79 17.31 -2.38 -10.15
N VAL A 80 17.84 -2.34 -8.93
CA VAL A 80 18.43 -1.14 -8.34
C VAL A 80 19.69 -0.80 -9.10
N LYS A 81 20.55 -1.80 -9.35
CA LYS A 81 21.74 -1.65 -10.20
C LYS A 81 21.37 -1.16 -11.60
N THR A 82 20.42 -1.80 -12.29
CA THR A 82 19.99 -1.39 -13.64
C THR A 82 19.44 0.04 -13.69
N PHE A 83 18.73 0.46 -12.65
CA PHE A 83 18.24 1.84 -12.55
C PHE A 83 19.39 2.86 -12.47
N PHE A 84 20.39 2.61 -11.62
CA PHE A 84 21.54 3.51 -11.51
C PHE A 84 22.45 3.45 -12.74
N ASP A 85 22.66 2.27 -13.34
CA ASP A 85 23.38 2.13 -14.62
C ASP A 85 22.68 2.97 -15.72
N GLY A 86 21.35 2.98 -15.73
CA GLY A 86 20.55 3.82 -16.61
C GLY A 86 20.67 5.31 -16.29
N LEU A 87 20.65 5.69 -15.01
CA LEU A 87 20.84 7.08 -14.61
C LEU A 87 22.22 7.60 -14.99
N ASP A 88 23.29 6.85 -14.73
CA ASP A 88 24.65 7.23 -15.08
C ASP A 88 24.83 7.39 -16.59
N LYS A 89 24.10 6.62 -17.41
CA LYS A 89 24.11 6.82 -18.87
C LYS A 89 23.62 8.22 -19.27
N TYR A 90 22.58 8.74 -18.60
CA TYR A 90 22.01 10.06 -18.91
C TYR A 90 22.69 11.20 -18.14
N MET A 91 23.22 10.91 -16.96
CA MET A 91 23.90 11.84 -16.07
C MET A 91 25.18 11.19 -15.51
N PRO A 92 26.27 11.18 -16.28
CA PRO A 92 27.50 10.50 -15.90
C PRO A 92 28.05 10.99 -14.57
N GLY A 93 28.29 10.06 -13.64
CA GLY A 93 28.87 10.37 -12.34
C GLY A 93 27.89 11.05 -11.39
N PHE A 94 26.58 11.01 -11.66
CA PHE A 94 25.58 11.58 -10.75
C PHE A 94 25.62 10.90 -9.38
N ALA A 95 25.73 9.57 -9.36
CA ALA A 95 25.82 8.84 -8.10
C ALA A 95 27.09 9.24 -7.32
N ASP A 96 28.22 9.42 -8.01
CA ASP A 96 29.48 9.84 -7.39
C ASP A 96 29.44 11.28 -6.92
N TRP A 97 28.91 12.20 -7.73
CA TRP A 97 28.67 13.58 -7.34
C TRP A 97 27.76 13.68 -6.11
N TYR A 98 26.71 12.84 -6.06
CA TYR A 98 25.78 12.80 -4.94
C TYR A 98 26.43 12.24 -3.67
N ARG A 99 27.32 11.23 -3.79
CA ARG A 99 28.13 10.71 -2.68
C ARG A 99 29.08 11.76 -2.12
N VAL A 100 29.77 12.51 -2.99
CA VAL A 100 30.72 13.58 -2.59
C VAL A 100 30.01 14.70 -1.82
N ARG A 101 28.74 14.97 -2.15
CA ARG A 101 27.96 16.03 -1.50
C ARG A 101 27.35 15.64 -0.15
N ASP A 102 27.58 14.40 0.31
CA ASP A 102 27.01 13.74 1.52
C ASP A 102 25.72 14.38 2.04
N PRO A 103 24.59 14.17 1.35
CA PRO A 103 23.34 14.76 1.76
C PRO A 103 22.89 14.17 3.09
N LYS A 104 22.66 15.05 4.08
CA LYS A 104 22.45 14.67 5.48
C LYS A 104 21.18 13.84 5.75
N LYS A 105 20.24 13.74 4.79
CA LYS A 105 19.04 12.87 4.85
C LYS A 105 18.29 12.86 3.52
N GLY A 106 17.78 11.72 3.13
CA GLY A 106 16.87 11.57 1.99
C GLY A 106 16.76 10.12 1.51
N GLU A 107 15.63 9.79 0.90
CA GLU A 107 15.38 8.47 0.31
C GLU A 107 16.51 8.04 -0.64
N LEU A 108 17.08 8.99 -1.38
CA LEU A 108 18.20 8.73 -2.29
C LEU A 108 19.49 8.28 -1.58
N LYS A 109 19.76 8.73 -0.35
CA LYS A 109 20.91 8.23 0.43
C LYS A 109 20.71 6.77 0.83
N THR A 110 19.50 6.41 1.28
CA THR A 110 19.16 5.03 1.62
C THR A 110 19.25 4.13 0.38
N ILE A 111 18.80 4.62 -0.77
CA ILE A 111 18.87 3.87 -2.03
C ILE A 111 20.33 3.68 -2.46
N ILE A 112 21.18 4.71 -2.41
CA ILE A 112 22.61 4.59 -2.76
C ILE A 112 23.34 3.64 -1.80
N GLN A 113 23.05 3.71 -0.50
CA GLN A 113 23.63 2.79 0.48
C GLN A 113 23.21 1.34 0.19
N SER A 114 21.94 1.10 -0.13
CA SER A 114 21.47 -0.24 -0.52
C SER A 114 22.13 -0.75 -1.80
N LEU A 115 22.52 0.13 -2.73
CA LEU A 115 23.28 -0.27 -3.92
C LEU A 115 24.69 -0.74 -3.55
N ASP A 116 25.37 -0.02 -2.65
CA ASP A 116 26.72 -0.39 -2.22
C ASP A 116 26.73 -1.67 -1.37
N GLU A 117 25.63 -1.98 -0.66
CA GLU A 117 25.43 -3.23 0.07
C GLU A 117 25.11 -4.44 -0.84
N ASN A 118 24.70 -4.21 -2.10
CA ASN A 118 24.33 -5.25 -3.08
C ASN A 118 25.39 -5.45 -4.20
N LYS A 119 26.58 -4.84 -4.08
CA LYS A 119 27.74 -5.13 -4.94
C LYS A 119 28.49 -6.35 -4.44
#